data_AF-A0A6C0J0K4-F1
#
_entry.id   AF-A0A6C0J0K4-F1
#
_cell.length_a   1.000
_cell.length_b   1.000
_cell.length_c   1.000
_cell.angle_alpha   90.00
_cell.angle_beta   90.00
_cell.angle_gamma   90.00
#
_symmetry.space_group_name_H-M   'P 1'
#
loop_
_entity.id
_entity.type
_entity.pdbx_description
1 polymer ?
#
loop_
_entity_poly.entity_id
_entity_poly.type
_entity_poly.pdbx_seq_one_letter_code
_entity_poly.pdbx_strand_id
1 'polypeptide(L)'
;MQRSTIVVAVAIVLVVFLLYRTRTGGKKWTIYGTKGCGWTVKQLDYMKKAGKPHVFVDCDKGGCDGMTAFPTLKGPNGEKIVGYNEV
;
A
#
# COMPACT_ATOMS: atom_id res chain seq x y z
N MET A 1 -5.32 -41.49 16.40
CA MET A 1 -5.15 -41.15 14.98
C MET A 1 -5.87 -39.86 14.58
N GLN A 2 -7.13 -39.64 14.98
CA GLN A 2 -7.93 -38.44 14.61
C GLN A 2 -7.45 -37.10 15.21
N ARG A 3 -6.76 -37.10 16.36
CA ARG A 3 -6.22 -35.86 16.97
C ARG A 3 -4.99 -35.33 16.20
N SER A 4 -4.14 -36.22 15.72
CA SER A 4 -2.94 -35.86 14.96
C SER A 4 -3.28 -35.30 13.58
N THR A 5 -4.34 -35.81 12.93
CA THR A 5 -4.81 -35.30 11.63
C THR A 5 -5.41 -33.90 11.74
N ILE A 6 -6.16 -33.61 12.80
CA ILE A 6 -6.70 -32.26 13.07
C ILE A 6 -5.57 -31.25 13.27
N VAL A 7 -4.53 -31.61 14.05
CA VAL A 7 -3.38 -30.71 14.27
C VAL A 7 -2.64 -30.42 12.96
N VAL A 8 -2.44 -31.42 12.12
CA VAL A 8 -1.80 -31.24 10.80
C VAL A 8 -2.66 -30.37 9.88
N ALA A 9 -3.98 -30.57 9.84
CA ALA A 9 -4.88 -29.76 9.04
C ALA A 9 -4.87 -28.28 9.48
N VAL A 10 -4.91 -28.01 10.79
CA VAL A 10 -4.84 -26.65 11.34
C VAL A 10 -3.50 -25.99 11.02
N ALA A 11 -2.39 -26.74 11.11
CA ALA A 11 -1.07 -26.23 10.76
C ALA A 11 -0.97 -25.86 9.27
N ILE A 12 -1.51 -26.69 8.36
CA ILE A 12 -1.55 -26.41 6.92
C ILE A 12 -2.40 -25.15 6.65
N VAL A 13 -3.58 -25.04 7.26
CA VAL A 13 -4.45 -23.87 7.11
C VAL A 13 -3.76 -22.61 7.62
N LEU A 14 -3.06 -22.66 8.75
CA LEU A 14 -2.29 -21.54 9.28
C LEU A 14 -1.14 -21.13 8.34
N VAL A 15 -0.40 -22.09 7.79
CA VAL A 15 0.70 -21.81 6.84
C VAL A 15 0.13 -21.18 5.56
N VAL A 16 -0.95 -21.71 5.02
CA VAL A 16 -1.63 -21.15 3.83
C VAL A 16 -2.14 -19.74 4.12
N PHE A 17 -2.75 -19.51 5.29
CA PHE A 17 -3.22 -18.19 5.72
C PHE A 17 -2.08 -17.19 5.88
N LEU A 18 -0.95 -17.60 6.48
CA LEU A 18 0.24 -16.76 6.62
C LEU A 18 0.86 -16.41 5.26
N LEU A 19 1.00 -17.40 4.36
CA LEU A 19 1.48 -17.18 2.99
C LEU A 19 0.55 -16.24 2.20
N TYR A 20 -0.76 -16.36 2.38
CA TYR A 20 -1.74 -15.45 1.79
C TYR A 20 -1.60 -14.02 2.33
N ARG A 21 -1.37 -13.86 3.65
CA ARG A 21 -1.11 -12.56 4.27
C ARG A 21 0.19 -11.93 3.78
N THR A 22 1.26 -12.70 3.65
CA THR A 22 2.54 -12.21 3.12
C THR A 22 2.44 -11.78 1.66
N ARG A 23 1.65 -12.47 0.84
CA ARG A 23 1.39 -12.06 -0.55
C ARG A 23 0.52 -10.81 -0.68
N THR A 24 -0.47 -10.63 0.20
CA THR A 24 -1.40 -9.49 0.16
C THR A 24 -0.85 -8.25 0.85
N GLY A 25 0.12 -8.42 1.75
CA GLY A 25 0.96 -7.37 2.35
C GLY A 25 2.11 -6.89 1.47
N GLY A 26 1.93 -6.94 0.14
CA GLY A 26 2.91 -6.40 -0.81
C GLY A 26 3.26 -4.96 -0.47
N LYS A 27 4.55 -4.64 -0.58
CA LYS A 27 5.17 -3.33 -0.43
C LYS A 27 4.42 -2.26 -1.24
N LYS A 28 3.40 -1.62 -0.64
CA LYS A 28 2.54 -0.61 -1.27
C LYS A 28 3.04 0.79 -0.99
N TRP A 29 2.93 1.66 -1.98
CA TRP A 29 3.10 3.09 -1.81
C TRP A 29 1.83 3.74 -1.28
N THR A 30 1.97 4.71 -0.39
CA THR A 30 0.87 5.58 0.04
C THR A 30 1.06 6.94 -0.61
N ILE A 31 0.08 7.37 -1.40
CA ILE A 31 0.09 8.67 -2.08
C ILE A 31 -0.84 9.60 -1.31
N TYR A 32 -0.30 10.65 -0.72
CA TYR A 32 -1.07 11.70 -0.06
C TYR A 32 -1.24 12.86 -1.02
N GLY A 33 -2.48 13.29 -1.25
CA GLY A 33 -2.75 14.49 -2.04
C GLY A 33 -4.24 14.76 -2.25
N THR A 34 -4.54 15.74 -3.08
CA THR A 34 -5.90 16.10 -3.51
C THR A 34 -6.02 15.92 -5.01
N LYS A 35 -7.22 15.57 -5.51
CA LYS A 35 -7.50 15.55 -6.95
C LYS A 35 -7.55 16.94 -7.59
N GLY A 36 -7.63 18.01 -6.79
CA GLY A 36 -7.47 19.39 -7.26
C GLY A 36 -6.02 19.75 -7.64
N CYS A 37 -5.03 18.95 -7.23
CA CYS A 37 -3.62 19.13 -7.58
C CYS A 37 -3.27 18.30 -8.81
N GLY A 38 -2.93 18.96 -9.93
CA GLY A 38 -2.58 18.29 -11.19
C GLY A 38 -1.42 17.29 -11.05
N TRP A 39 -0.44 17.58 -10.18
CA TRP A 39 0.67 16.66 -9.89
C TRP A 39 0.24 15.39 -9.17
N THR A 40 -0.77 15.47 -8.29
CA THR A 40 -1.31 14.29 -7.61
C THR A 40 -2.04 13.39 -8.60
N VAL A 41 -2.84 13.98 -9.50
CA VAL A 41 -3.50 13.23 -10.58
C VAL A 41 -2.47 12.54 -11.47
N LYS A 42 -1.42 13.28 -11.87
CA LYS A 42 -0.31 12.73 -12.67
C LYS A 42 0.40 11.57 -11.95
N GLN A 43 0.64 11.71 -10.64
CA GLN A 43 1.26 10.66 -9.83
C GLN A 43 0.40 9.40 -9.79
N LEU A 44 -0.91 9.51 -9.52
CA LEU A 44 -1.81 8.36 -9.48
C LEU A 44 -1.89 7.64 -10.82
N ASP A 45 -1.90 8.38 -11.93
CA ASP A 45 -1.87 7.83 -13.27
C ASP A 45 -0.56 7.06 -13.54
N TYR A 46 0.59 7.65 -13.18
CA TYR A 46 1.88 6.95 -13.25
C TYR A 46 1.86 5.64 -12.45
N MET A 47 1.42 5.67 -11.19
CA MET A 47 1.40 4.48 -10.32
C MET A 47 0.52 3.36 -10.91
N LYS A 48 -0.62 3.74 -11.51
CA LYS A 48 -1.51 2.80 -12.20
C LYS A 48 -0.86 2.21 -13.45
N LYS A 49 -0.27 3.06 -14.31
CA LYS A 49 0.39 2.65 -15.57
C LYS A 49 1.61 1.77 -15.32
N ALA A 50 2.40 2.08 -14.30
CA ALA A 50 3.58 1.31 -13.91
C ALA A 50 3.22 0.02 -13.15
N GLY A 51 1.94 -0.27 -12.90
CA GLY A 51 1.49 -1.45 -12.17
C GLY A 51 1.92 -1.46 -10.70
N LYS A 52 2.20 -0.28 -10.11
CA LYS A 52 2.72 -0.16 -8.76
C LYS A 52 1.58 -0.21 -7.75
N PRO A 53 1.58 -1.21 -6.83
CA PRO A 53 0.58 -1.28 -5.78
C PRO A 53 0.63 -0.01 -4.94
N HIS A 54 -0.48 0.71 -4.89
CA HIS A 54 -0.57 1.95 -4.14
C HIS A 54 -1.94 2.13 -3.50
N VAL A 55 -1.97 2.97 -2.47
CA VAL A 55 -3.18 3.50 -1.86
C VAL A 55 -3.14 5.02 -1.98
N PHE A 56 -4.30 5.63 -2.17
CA PHE A 56 -4.44 7.08 -2.24
C PHE A 56 -5.17 7.58 -1.00
N VAL A 57 -4.57 8.54 -0.31
CA VAL A 57 -5.17 9.29 0.80
C VAL A 57 -5.58 10.65 0.26
N ASP A 58 -6.89 10.86 0.22
CA ASP A 58 -7.52 12.09 -0.27
C ASP A 58 -7.51 13.16 0.83
N CYS A 59 -6.56 14.09 0.73
CA CYS A 59 -6.32 15.12 1.75
C CYS A 59 -7.45 16.14 1.87
N ASP A 60 -8.34 16.24 0.87
CA ASP A 60 -9.56 17.05 0.98
C ASP A 60 -10.53 16.48 2.03
N LYS A 61 -10.36 15.19 2.36
CA LYS A 61 -11.13 14.47 3.39
C LYS A 61 -10.35 14.26 4.68
N GLY A 62 -9.16 14.86 4.80
CA GLY A 62 -8.27 14.76 5.96
C GLY A 62 -7.25 13.61 5.87
N GLY A 63 -6.55 13.36 6.98
CA GLY A 63 -5.54 12.28 7.09
C GLY A 63 -4.16 12.62 6.52
N CYS A 64 -3.86 13.90 6.34
CA CYS A 64 -2.61 14.40 5.74
C CYS A 64 -1.78 15.27 6.68
N ASP A 65 -1.92 15.06 7.98
CA ASP A 65 -1.11 15.75 8.99
C ASP A 65 0.39 15.50 8.75
N GLY A 66 1.16 16.58 8.75
CA GLY A 66 2.60 16.54 8.49
C GLY A 66 3.00 16.36 7.02
N MET A 67 2.06 16.48 6.07
CA MET A 67 2.38 16.62 4.64
C MET A 67 2.59 18.09 4.30
N THR A 68 3.75 18.41 3.69
CA THR A 68 4.12 19.80 3.36
C THR A 68 3.77 20.20 1.93
N ALA A 69 3.62 19.23 1.02
CA ALA A 69 3.19 19.45 -0.35
C ALA A 69 2.50 18.21 -0.93
N PHE A 70 1.79 18.39 -2.04
CA PHE A 70 1.13 17.31 -2.77
C PHE A 70 1.71 17.15 -4.18
N PRO A 71 1.84 15.89 -4.67
CA PRO A 71 1.67 14.66 -3.92
C PRO A 71 2.83 14.45 -2.93
N THR A 72 2.61 13.71 -1.85
CA THR A 72 3.69 13.12 -1.05
C THR A 72 3.55 11.61 -1.09
N LEU A 73 4.62 10.92 -1.43
CA LEU A 73 4.70 9.48 -1.52
C LEU A 73 5.36 8.94 -0.25
N LYS A 74 4.73 7.97 0.39
CA LYS A 74 5.34 7.19 1.47
C LYS A 74 5.55 5.75 0.99
N GLY A 75 6.80 5.35 0.97
CA GLY A 75 7.22 4.03 0.55
C GLY A 75 6.97 2.97 1.61
N PRO A 76 7.05 1.69 1.21
CA PRO A 76 6.82 0.53 2.08
C PRO A 76 7.84 0.41 3.22
N ASN A 77 9.04 0.97 3.05
CA ASN A 77 10.09 0.94 4.09
C ASN A 77 10.12 2.24 4.92
N GLY A 78 9.12 3.12 4.75
CA GLY A 78 9.02 4.37 5.46
C GLY A 78 9.70 5.56 4.78
N GLU A 79 10.34 5.38 3.62
CA GLU A 79 10.84 6.52 2.84
C GLU A 79 9.71 7.49 2.50
N LYS A 80 10.00 8.80 2.49
CA LYS A 80 9.07 9.85 2.11
C LYS A 80 9.67 10.66 0.96
N ILE A 81 8.89 10.84 -0.10
CA ILE A 81 9.27 11.62 -1.27
C ILE A 81 8.19 12.67 -1.47
N VAL A 82 8.59 13.94 -1.48
CA VAL A 82 7.69 15.07 -1.69
C VAL A 82 7.72 15.47 -3.16
N GLY A 83 6.55 15.65 -3.75
CA GLY A 83 6.39 15.97 -5.17
C GLY A 83 6.25 14.73 -6.06
N TYR A 84 6.05 14.98 -7.36
CA TYR A 84 5.96 13.93 -8.36
C TYR A 84 7.26 13.12 -8.45
N ASN A 85 7.15 11.80 -8.55
CA ASN A 85 8.28 10.89 -8.68
C ASN A 85 7.89 9.60 -9.43
N GLU A 86 8.83 9.04 -10.19
CA GLU A 86 8.65 7.81 -10.97
C GLU A 86 9.36 6.60 -10.31
N VAL A 87 9.22 6.51 -8.97
CA VAL A 87 9.67 5.36 -8.16
C VAL A 87 9.07 4.07 -8.61
#